data_AF-A0A074S8U8-F1
#
_entry.id   AF-A0A074S8U8-F1
#
_cell.length_a   1.000
_cell.length_b   1.000
_cell.length_c   1.000
_cell.angle_alpha   90.00
_cell.angle_beta   90.00
_cell.angle_gamma   90.00
#
_symmetry.space_group_name_H-M   'P 1'
#
loop_
_entity.id
_entity.type
_entity.pdbx_description
1 polymer ?
#
loop_
_entity_poly.entity_id
_entity_poly.type
_entity_poly.pdbx_seq_one_letter_code
_entity_poly.pdbx_strand_id
1 'polypeptide(L)'
;MSLTNRDRKFLDADEKASRSPSSETKAFEQPAPTFVNDEGLPVDEDKELTLHRGLKARQISMIALGGAVGTGLIIGSGTALRRGGPLGLLLGYSFVGFVCFMVMTSLGEMAAYLPHRK
;
A
#
# COMPACT_ATOMS: atom_id res chain seq x y z
N MET A 1 3.26 -43.40 36.71
CA MET A 1 2.21 -43.11 35.72
C MET A 1 2.60 -41.79 35.06
N SER A 2 3.24 -41.88 33.90
CA SER A 2 4.07 -40.85 33.27
C SER A 2 3.21 -39.93 32.40
N LEU A 3 2.96 -38.70 32.86
CA LEU A 3 2.40 -37.65 32.02
C LEU A 3 3.49 -37.23 31.02
N THR A 4 3.22 -37.54 29.76
CA THR A 4 4.12 -37.46 28.63
C THR A 4 4.38 -36.01 28.24
N ASN A 5 5.56 -35.74 27.71
CA ASN A 5 6.12 -34.43 27.32
C ASN A 5 5.18 -33.55 26.43
N ARG A 6 4.08 -34.12 25.92
CA ARG A 6 3.04 -33.43 25.15
C ARG A 6 2.16 -32.48 25.98
N ASP A 7 1.85 -32.80 27.24
CA ASP A 7 0.90 -31.98 28.02
C ASP A 7 1.51 -30.68 28.54
N ARG A 8 2.82 -30.67 28.85
CA ARG A 8 3.53 -29.43 29.22
C ARG A 8 3.59 -28.43 28.06
N LYS A 9 3.86 -28.92 26.85
CA LYS A 9 3.79 -28.09 25.63
C LYS A 9 2.41 -27.47 25.42
N PHE A 10 1.36 -28.12 25.89
CA PHE A 10 -0.01 -27.64 25.78
C PHE A 10 -0.31 -26.52 26.79
N LEU A 11 0.16 -26.65 28.04
CA LEU A 11 0.04 -25.58 29.04
C LEU A 11 0.88 -24.34 28.68
N ASP A 12 2.09 -24.53 28.15
CA ASP A 12 2.96 -23.41 27.74
C ASP A 12 2.40 -22.67 26.49
N ALA A 13 1.62 -23.36 25.65
CA ALA A 13 0.95 -22.78 24.49
C ALA A 13 -0.26 -21.91 24.88
N ASP A 14 -0.99 -22.29 25.94
CA ASP A 14 -2.12 -21.54 26.48
C ASP A 14 -1.66 -20.26 27.21
N GLU A 15 -0.53 -20.32 27.93
CA GLU A 15 0.05 -19.15 28.60
C GLU A 15 0.52 -18.07 27.61
N LYS A 16 0.95 -18.48 26.41
CA LYS A 16 1.36 -17.56 25.32
C LYS A 16 0.17 -16.92 24.60
N ALA A 17 -1.03 -17.48 24.73
CA ALA A 17 -2.27 -16.91 24.21
C ALA A 17 -2.89 -15.87 25.17
N SER A 18 -2.58 -15.96 26.48
CA SER A 18 -3.19 -15.11 27.52
C SER A 18 -2.42 -13.81 27.83
N ARG A 19 -1.11 -13.71 27.49
CA ARG A 19 -0.28 -12.52 27.80
C ARG A 19 0.22 -11.76 26.56
N SER A 20 -0.60 -10.86 26.02
CA SER A 20 -0.12 -9.50 25.69
C SER A 20 -1.24 -8.53 25.33
N PRO A 21 -1.06 -7.24 25.63
CA PRO A 21 -2.10 -6.29 25.95
C PRO A 21 -2.29 -5.26 24.84
N SER A 22 -3.25 -4.34 25.08
CA SER A 22 -3.39 -3.06 24.40
C SER A 22 -3.61 -3.16 22.89
N SER A 23 -4.83 -2.98 22.43
CA SER A 23 -5.36 -1.62 22.45
C SER A 23 -6.87 -1.66 22.49
N GLU A 24 -7.42 -1.10 23.56
CA GLU A 24 -8.74 -0.52 23.55
C GLU A 24 -8.86 0.44 22.35
N THR A 25 -9.46 -0.04 21.27
CA THR A 25 -10.13 0.83 20.30
C THR A 25 -11.61 0.60 20.48
N LYS A 26 -12.14 1.10 21.60
CA LYS A 26 -13.58 1.26 21.75
C LYS A 26 -14.01 2.50 20.97
N ALA A 27 -15.16 2.35 20.30
CA ALA A 27 -16.02 3.39 19.72
C ALA A 27 -15.72 3.86 18.28
N PHE A 28 -16.02 2.98 17.33
CA PHE A 28 -17.02 3.29 16.30
C PHE A 28 -17.81 2.02 15.99
N GLU A 29 -18.99 1.88 16.62
CA GLU A 29 -19.91 0.78 16.38
C GLU A 29 -20.57 0.98 15.01
N GLN A 30 -19.92 0.46 13.97
CA GLN A 30 -20.55 0.21 12.68
C GLN A 30 -20.93 -1.27 12.68
N PRO A 31 -22.23 -1.62 12.64
CA PRO A 31 -22.63 -3.02 12.56
C PRO A 31 -22.09 -3.58 11.24
N ALA A 32 -21.12 -4.49 11.35
CA ALA A 32 -20.44 -5.10 10.22
C ALA A 32 -21.45 -5.87 9.34
N PRO A 33 -21.34 -5.81 8.00
CA PRO A 33 -22.04 -6.76 7.15
C PRO A 33 -21.46 -8.14 7.43
N THR A 34 -22.22 -8.99 8.11
CA THR A 34 -21.85 -10.38 8.34
C THR A 34 -21.84 -11.10 7.00
N PHE A 35 -20.68 -11.31 6.41
CA PHE A 35 -20.53 -12.21 5.26
C PHE A 35 -20.62 -13.64 5.80
N VAL A 36 -21.83 -14.19 5.71
CA VAL A 36 -22.13 -15.57 6.11
C VAL A 36 -21.80 -16.47 4.93
N ASN A 37 -20.91 -17.45 5.10
CA ASN A 37 -20.73 -18.49 4.10
C ASN A 37 -21.99 -19.39 4.08
N ASP A 38 -22.22 -20.16 3.00
CA ASP A 38 -23.46 -20.94 2.77
C ASP A 38 -23.86 -21.88 3.95
N GLU A 39 -22.90 -22.18 4.84
CA GLU A 39 -23.05 -23.03 6.04
C GLU A 39 -23.41 -22.25 7.33
N GLY A 40 -23.71 -20.96 7.27
CA GLY A 40 -24.22 -20.20 8.42
C GLY A 40 -23.18 -19.86 9.51
N LEU A 41 -21.89 -20.09 9.28
CA LEU A 41 -20.82 -19.73 10.22
C LEU A 41 -20.33 -18.29 9.97
N PRO A 42 -20.00 -17.54 11.04
CA PRO A 42 -19.31 -16.27 10.89
C PRO A 42 -17.90 -16.54 10.37
N VAL A 43 -17.54 -15.92 9.25
CA VAL A 43 -16.18 -15.91 8.73
C VAL A 43 -15.39 -14.89 9.55
N ASP A 44 -14.48 -15.33 10.41
CA ASP A 44 -13.52 -14.47 11.11
C ASP A 44 -12.54 -13.87 10.07
N GLU A 45 -12.90 -12.73 9.47
CA GLU A 45 -12.08 -11.97 8.51
C GLU A 45 -11.02 -11.08 9.20
N ASP A 46 -10.66 -11.36 10.45
CA ASP A 46 -9.83 -10.46 11.27
C ASP A 46 -8.36 -10.90 11.42
N LYS A 47 -7.93 -11.95 10.72
CA LYS A 47 -6.50 -12.29 10.57
C LYS A 47 -6.00 -11.98 9.17
N GLU A 48 -5.01 -11.07 9.13
CA GLU A 48 -4.03 -10.88 8.04
C GLU A 48 -4.39 -9.91 6.91
N LEU A 49 -5.12 -8.81 7.17
CA LEU A 49 -4.94 -7.57 6.39
C LEU A 49 -3.95 -6.60 7.04
N THR A 50 -3.06 -7.13 7.88
CA THR A 50 -1.89 -6.42 8.40
C THR A 50 -0.82 -6.37 7.31
N LEU A 51 -1.07 -5.56 6.27
CA LEU A 51 -0.06 -5.29 5.25
C LEU A 51 1.16 -4.71 5.95
N HIS A 52 2.25 -5.49 5.99
CA HIS A 52 3.49 -5.07 6.63
C HIS A 52 3.98 -3.82 5.90
N ARG A 53 3.76 -2.64 6.50
CA ARG A 53 4.07 -1.34 5.91
C ARG A 53 5.58 -1.12 5.99
N GLY A 54 6.30 -1.90 5.19
CA GLY A 54 7.76 -2.06 5.27
C GLY A 54 8.51 -1.62 4.02
N LEU A 55 7.81 -1.06 3.01
CA LEU A 55 8.49 -0.48 1.87
C LEU A 55 9.25 0.76 2.34
N LYS A 56 10.57 0.64 2.31
CA LYS A 56 11.50 1.70 2.70
C LYS A 56 11.29 2.87 1.74
N ALA A 57 11.40 4.12 2.20
CA ALA A 57 11.20 5.32 1.36
C ALA A 57 11.87 5.23 -0.04
N ARG A 58 13.07 4.64 -0.11
CA ARG A 58 13.80 4.38 -1.36
C ARG A 58 13.08 3.46 -2.35
N GLN A 59 12.36 2.43 -1.89
CA GLN A 59 11.59 1.52 -2.74
C GLN A 59 10.38 2.23 -3.34
N ILE A 60 9.71 3.10 -2.56
CA ILE A 60 8.62 3.94 -3.07
C ILE A 60 9.14 4.89 -4.17
N SER A 61 10.29 5.53 -3.95
CA SER A 61 10.89 6.40 -4.98
C SER A 61 11.27 5.63 -6.24
N MET A 62 11.78 4.40 -6.12
CA MET A 62 12.08 3.54 -7.27
C MET A 62 10.83 3.16 -8.07
N ILE A 63 9.73 2.84 -7.38
CA ILE A 63 8.45 2.52 -8.04
C ILE A 63 7.90 3.76 -8.76
N ALA A 64 7.96 4.93 -8.12
CA ALA A 64 7.51 6.18 -8.71
C ALA A 64 8.30 6.52 -9.98
N LEU A 65 9.63 6.42 -9.95
CA LEU A 65 10.49 6.66 -11.11
C LEU A 65 10.27 5.60 -12.21
N GLY A 66 10.11 4.34 -11.83
CA GLY A 66 9.84 3.25 -12.79
C GLY A 66 8.51 3.42 -13.52
N GLY A 67 7.45 3.81 -12.80
CA GLY A 67 6.15 4.11 -13.39
C GLY A 67 6.15 5.37 -14.25
N ALA A 68 6.85 6.42 -13.82
CA ALA A 68 6.94 7.69 -14.54
C ALA A 68 7.76 7.59 -15.84
N VAL A 69 8.86 6.82 -15.86
CA VAL A 69 9.66 6.63 -17.07
C VAL A 69 8.99 5.65 -18.02
N GLY A 70 8.54 4.49 -17.51
CA GLY A 70 7.70 3.52 -18.22
C GLY A 70 8.12 3.13 -19.65
N THR A 71 7.25 2.41 -20.34
CA THR A 71 7.39 2.16 -21.80
C THR A 71 6.88 3.34 -22.64
N GLY A 72 6.06 4.21 -22.04
CA GLY A 72 5.45 5.36 -22.68
C GLY A 72 6.47 6.39 -23.19
N LEU A 73 7.52 6.68 -22.40
CA LEU A 73 8.58 7.60 -22.83
C LEU A 73 9.33 7.06 -24.05
N ILE A 74 9.64 5.76 -24.07
CA ILE A 74 10.41 5.13 -25.16
C ILE A 74 9.59 5.02 -26.45
N ILE A 75 8.37 4.47 -26.38
CA ILE A 75 7.50 4.29 -27.56
C ILE A 75 6.97 5.65 -28.06
N GLY A 76 6.62 6.54 -27.13
CA GLY A 76 6.15 7.90 -27.44
C GLY A 76 7.23 8.75 -28.08
N SER A 77 8.45 8.75 -27.53
CA SER A 77 9.55 9.55 -28.10
C SER A 77 10.00 9.05 -29.47
N GLY A 78 10.03 7.73 -29.70
CA GLY A 78 10.39 7.17 -31.01
C GLY A 78 9.42 7.58 -32.12
N THR A 79 8.13 7.59 -31.83
CA THR A 79 7.10 8.01 -32.80
C THR A 79 7.00 9.53 -32.96
N ALA A 80 7.16 10.28 -31.87
CA ALA A 80 7.16 11.74 -31.89
C ALA A 80 8.39 12.30 -32.62
N LEU A 81 9.57 11.69 -32.46
CA LEU A 81 10.79 12.13 -33.15
C LEU A 81 10.68 11.98 -34.66
N ARG A 82 10.10 10.87 -35.13
CA ARG A 82 9.89 10.61 -36.57
C ARG A 82 8.86 11.55 -37.19
N ARG A 83 7.84 11.97 -36.44
CA ARG A 83 6.73 12.79 -36.95
C ARG A 83 6.93 14.29 -36.81
N GLY A 84 7.47 14.75 -35.68
CA GLY A 84 7.54 16.18 -35.33
C GLY A 84 8.94 16.79 -35.41
N GLY A 85 9.97 15.99 -35.73
CA GLY A 85 11.37 16.42 -35.68
C GLY A 85 11.88 16.64 -34.24
N PRO A 86 13.20 16.82 -34.06
CA PRO A 86 13.82 16.92 -32.74
C PRO A 86 13.37 18.15 -31.95
N LEU A 87 13.11 19.27 -32.65
CA LEU A 87 12.67 20.52 -32.02
C LEU A 87 11.22 20.45 -31.53
N GLY A 88 10.32 19.84 -32.31
CA GLY A 88 8.93 19.65 -31.93
C GLY A 88 8.76 18.70 -30.75
N LEU A 89 9.61 17.66 -30.68
CA LEU A 89 9.65 16.76 -29.53
C LEU A 89 10.08 17.49 -28.25
N LEU A 90 11.12 18.33 -28.32
CA LEU A 90 11.62 19.07 -27.15
C LEU A 90 10.57 20.07 -26.64
N LEU A 91 9.97 20.86 -27.54
CA LEU A 91 8.94 21.82 -27.16
C LEU A 91 7.68 21.15 -26.61
N GLY A 92 7.25 20.03 -27.22
CA GLY A 92 6.10 19.27 -26.73
C GLY A 92 6.34 18.69 -25.33
N TYR A 93 7.50 18.06 -25.11
CA TYR A 93 7.86 17.53 -23.78
C TYR A 93 8.04 18.62 -22.74
N SER A 94 8.63 19.77 -23.09
CA SER A 94 8.76 20.91 -22.17
C SER A 94 7.40 21.51 -21.79
N PHE A 95 6.48 21.66 -22.76
CA PHE A 95 5.16 22.20 -22.48
C PHE A 95 4.33 21.27 -21.58
N VAL A 96 4.28 19.98 -21.93
CA VAL A 96 3.56 18.98 -21.10
C VAL A 96 4.24 18.83 -19.73
N GLY A 97 5.57 18.84 -19.69
CA GLY A 97 6.33 18.82 -18.43
C GLY A 97 6.02 20.02 -17.53
N PHE A 98 5.86 21.21 -18.10
CA PHE A 98 5.48 22.41 -17.36
C PHE A 98 4.07 22.31 -16.77
N VAL A 99 3.11 21.80 -17.55
CA VAL A 99 1.74 21.56 -17.05
C VAL A 99 1.76 20.50 -15.92
N CYS A 100 2.47 19.39 -16.10
CA CYS A 100 2.64 18.37 -15.06
C CYS A 100 3.33 18.92 -13.81
N PHE A 101 4.30 19.84 -13.96
CA PHE A 101 4.96 20.49 -12.82
C PHE A 101 3.97 21.28 -11.97
N MET A 102 3.12 22.12 -12.58
CA MET A 102 2.07 22.85 -11.86
C MET A 102 1.10 21.91 -11.12
N VAL A 103 0.70 20.81 -11.78
CA VAL A 103 -0.16 19.80 -11.17
C VAL A 103 0.55 19.14 -9.99
N MET A 104 1.81 18.73 -10.14
CA MET A 104 2.59 18.08 -9.08
C MET A 104 2.82 19.02 -7.89
N THR A 105 3.05 20.32 -8.11
CA THR A 105 3.13 21.32 -7.05
C THR A 105 1.81 21.41 -6.29
N SER A 106 0.68 21.42 -7.00
CA SER A 106 -0.65 21.44 -6.38
C SER A 106 -0.93 20.16 -5.58
N LEU A 107 -0.57 18.99 -6.13
CA LEU A 107 -0.63 17.71 -5.41
C LEU A 107 0.31 17.67 -4.21
N GLY A 108 1.47 18.30 -4.28
CA GLY A 108 2.44 18.39 -3.19
C GLY A 108 1.85 19.12 -1.98
N GLU A 109 1.21 20.27 -2.22
CA GLU A 109 0.51 21.04 -1.18
C GLU A 109 -0.63 20.22 -0.55
N MET A 110 -1.39 19.48 -1.36
CA MET A 110 -2.47 18.60 -0.87
C MET A 110 -1.94 17.35 -0.14
N ALA A 111 -0.83 16.78 -0.60
CA ALA A 111 -0.19 15.61 0.01
C ALA A 111 0.45 15.94 1.36
N ALA A 112 0.95 17.17 1.54
CA ALA A 112 1.46 17.67 2.81
C ALA A 112 0.32 17.90 3.83
N TYR A 113 -0.90 18.20 3.36
CA TYR A 113 -2.06 18.50 4.20
C TYR A 113 -2.68 17.27 4.88
N LEU A 114 -2.48 16.05 4.35
CA LEU A 114 -2.79 14.79 5.03
C LEU A 114 -1.51 14.09 5.52
N PRO A 115 -0.92 14.55 6.64
CA PRO A 115 0.14 13.79 7.28
C PRO A 115 -0.47 12.49 7.82
N HIS A 116 -0.15 11.38 7.18
CA HIS A 116 -0.50 10.05 7.69
C HIS A 116 0.19 9.89 9.05
N ARG A 117 -0.61 9.95 10.12
CA ARG A 117 -0.16 9.64 11.47
C ARG A 117 0.39 8.21 11.46
N LYS A 118 1.56 8.08 12.09
CA LYS A 118 2.33 6.85 12.24
C LYS A 118 1.49 5.69 12.72
#